data_AF-V2XTZ7-F1
#
_entry.id   AF-V2XTZ7-F1
#
_cell.length_a   1.000
_cell.length_b   1.000
_cell.length_c   1.000
_cell.angle_alpha   90.00
_cell.angle_beta   90.00
_cell.angle_gamma   90.00
#
_symmetry.space_group_name_H-M   'P 1'
#
loop_
_entity.id
_entity.type
_entity.pdbx_description
1 polymer ?
#
loop_
_entity_poly.entity_id
_entity_poly.type
_entity_poly.pdbx_seq_one_letter_code
_entity_poly.pdbx_strand_id
1 'polypeptide(L)' 'MTDLMTWLYDHYIKPQIESQPKDATEAMWFDRLDNELYPQEKESLQAVLAFYAAQGFRLGIRTGLALKEDL' A
#
# COMPACT_ATOMS: atom_id res chain seq x y z
N MET A 1 -12.88 -0.57 4.38
CA MET A 1 -12.71 0.38 3.25
C MET A 1 -14.06 0.54 2.56
N THR A 2 -14.32 1.65 1.86
CA THR A 2 -15.53 1.75 1.01
C THR A 2 -15.36 0.91 -0.25
N ASP A 3 -16.44 0.46 -0.90
CA ASP A 3 -16.36 -0.38 -2.11
C ASP A 3 -15.47 0.22 -3.20
N LEU A 4 -15.60 1.52 -3.45
CA LEU A 4 -14.74 2.26 -4.38
C LEU A 4 -13.25 2.20 -3.98
N MET A 5 -12.94 2.29 -2.69
CA MET A 5 -11.54 2.26 -2.23
C MET A 5 -10.95 0.85 -2.30
N THR A 6 -11.75 -0.18 -2.04
CA THR A 6 -11.34 -1.57 -2.25
C THR A 6 -11.00 -1.77 -3.72
N TRP A 7 -11.89 -1.36 -4.62
CA TRP A 7 -11.65 -1.45 -6.06
C TRP A 7 -10.40 -0.67 -6.50
N LEU A 8 -10.23 0.57 -6.03
CA LEU A 8 -9.02 1.36 -6.31
C LEU A 8 -7.75 0.70 -5.76
N TYR A 9 -7.82 0.12 -4.57
CA TYR A 9 -6.69 -0.57 -3.98
C TYR A 9 -6.27 -1.76 -4.84
N ASP A 10 -7.22 -2.62 -5.19
CA ASP A 10 -6.96 -3.86 -5.93
C ASP A 10 -6.48 -3.60 -7.37
N HIS A 11 -7.01 -2.57 -8.03
CA HIS A 11 -6.75 -2.34 -9.46
C HIS A 11 -5.74 -1.24 -9.77
N TYR A 12 -5.42 -0.35 -8.83
CA TYR A 12 -4.51 0.78 -9.07
C TYR A 12 -3.41 0.88 -8.03
N ILE A 13 -3.76 1.00 -6.74
CA ILE A 13 -2.78 1.33 -5.70
C ILE A 13 -1.82 0.17 -5.46
N LYS A 14 -2.34 -1.04 -5.24
CA LYS A 14 -1.51 -2.22 -4.98
C LYS A 14 -0.58 -2.55 -6.16
N PRO A 15 -1.07 -2.64 -7.42
CA PRO A 15 -0.19 -2.86 -8.57
C PRO A 15 0.91 -1.79 -8.71
N GLN A 16 0.57 -0.52 -8.47
CA GLN A 16 1.56 0.55 -8.54
C GLN A 16 2.64 0.38 -7.46
N ILE A 17 2.27 0.08 -6.21
CA ILE A 17 3.21 -0.16 -5.12
C ILE A 17 4.09 -1.38 -5.41
N GLU A 18 3.50 -2.49 -5.84
CA GLU A 18 4.23 -3.74 -6.10
C GLU A 18 5.20 -3.63 -7.26
N SER A 19 4.91 -2.77 -8.26
CA SER A 19 5.80 -2.49 -9.39
C SER A 19 7.00 -1.60 -9.04
N GLN A 20 7.00 -0.94 -7.88
CA GLN A 20 8.15 -0.13 -7.48
C GLN A 20 9.36 -1.01 -7.14
N PRO A 21 10.58 -0.57 -7.52
CA PRO A 21 11.78 -1.28 -7.11
C PRO A 21 11.90 -1.25 -5.60
N LYS A 22 12.31 -2.38 -5.02
CA LYS A 22 12.66 -2.50 -3.62
C LYS A 22 14.17 -2.43 -3.49
N ASP A 23 14.65 -1.76 -2.45
CA ASP A 23 16.05 -1.89 -2.10
C ASP A 23 16.36 -3.26 -1.47
N ALA A 24 17.64 -3.55 -1.25
CA ALA A 24 18.07 -4.85 -0.72
C ALA A 24 17.53 -5.12 0.70
N THR A 25 17.38 -4.07 1.52
CA THR A 25 16.87 -4.18 2.89
C THR A 25 15.38 -4.48 2.90
N GLU A 26 14.63 -3.75 2.09
CA GLU A 26 13.19 -3.96 1.90
C GLU A 26 12.92 -5.36 1.36
N ALA A 27 13.63 -5.78 0.32
CA ALA A 27 13.49 -7.13 -0.26
C ALA A 27 13.73 -8.23 0.79
N MET A 28 14.75 -8.08 1.63
CA MET A 28 15.03 -8.99 2.74
C MET A 28 13.88 -9.03 3.76
N TRP A 29 13.30 -7.87 4.12
CA TRP A 29 12.16 -7.83 5.04
C TRP A 29 10.91 -8.50 4.47
N PHE A 30 10.61 -8.28 3.19
CA PHE A 30 9.49 -8.94 2.51
C PHE A 30 9.66 -10.46 2.50
N ASP A 31 10.83 -10.96 2.11
CA ASP A 31 11.14 -12.39 2.11
C ASP A 31 11.02 -13.00 3.50
N ARG A 32 11.56 -12.31 4.52
CA ARG A 32 11.45 -12.74 5.90
C ARG A 32 10.00 -12.87 6.35
N LEU A 33 9.17 -11.85 6.13
CA LEU A 33 7.77 -11.87 6.54
C LEU A 33 6.96 -12.93 5.78
N ASP A 34 7.29 -13.20 4.51
CA ASP A 34 6.64 -14.25 3.75
C ASP A 34 7.02 -15.66 4.24
N ASN A 35 8.21 -15.85 4.80
CA ASN A 35 8.63 -17.15 5.33
C ASN A 35 8.27 -17.37 6.80
N GLU A 36 8.26 -16.32 7.63
CA GLU A 36 8.07 -16.44 9.09
C GLU A 36 6.61 -16.35 9.55
N LEU A 37 5.74 -15.63 8.82
CA LEU A 37 4.35 -15.44 9.25
C LEU A 37 3.47 -16.65 8.94
N TYR A 38 2.62 -17.02 9.91
CA TYR A 38 1.54 -17.97 9.68
C TYR A 38 0.51 -17.40 8.69
N PRO A 39 -0.27 -18.25 7.99
CA PRO A 39 -1.24 -17.79 7.00
C PRO A 39 -2.20 -16.69 7.49
N GLN A 40 -2.72 -16.82 8.72
CA GLN A 40 -3.62 -15.82 9.31
C GLN A 40 -2.94 -14.48 9.59
N GLU A 41 -1.64 -14.51 9.91
CA GLU A 41 -0.84 -13.30 10.12
C GLU A 41 -0.51 -12.63 8.79
N LYS A 42 -0.29 -13.40 7.72
CA LYS A 42 -0.16 -12.85 6.36
C LYS A 42 -1.43 -12.14 5.90
N GLU A 43 -2.60 -12.73 6.13
CA GLU A 43 -3.88 -12.08 5.86
C GLU A 43 -4.03 -10.78 6.65
N SER A 44 -3.67 -10.81 7.92
CA SER A 44 -3.67 -9.62 8.79
C SER A 44 -2.72 -8.54 8.29
N LEU A 45 -1.50 -8.92 7.87
CA LEU A 45 -0.52 -8.02 7.28
C LEU A 45 -1.05 -7.38 5.99
N GLN A 46 -1.65 -8.17 5.10
CA GLN A 46 -2.25 -7.65 3.87
C GLN A 46 -3.37 -6.63 4.15
N ALA A 47 -4.21 -6.90 5.16
CA ALA A 47 -5.26 -5.97 5.56
C ALA A 47 -4.70 -4.65 6.12
N VAL A 48 -3.64 -4.70 6.93
CA VAL A 48 -2.98 -3.51 7.47
C VAL A 48 -2.30 -2.70 6.36
N LEU A 49 -1.57 -3.36 5.46
CA LEU A 49 -0.95 -2.70 4.31
C LEU A 49 -2.00 -2.02 3.41
N ALA A 50 -3.12 -2.69 3.14
CA ALA A 50 -4.22 -2.12 2.38
C ALA A 50 -4.80 -0.86 3.04
N PHE A 51 -4.98 -0.90 4.37
CA PHE A 51 -5.43 0.26 5.13
C PHE A 51 -4.49 1.45 4.96
N TYR A 52 -3.18 1.26 5.20
CA TYR A 52 -2.20 2.35 5.11
C TYR A 52 -2.06 2.89 3.69
N ALA A 53 -2.01 2.01 2.68
CA ALA A 53 -1.95 2.42 1.29
C ALA A 53 -3.18 3.26 0.89
N ALA A 54 -4.38 2.84 1.30
CA ALA A 54 -5.62 3.56 1.03
C ALA A 54 -5.66 4.94 1.71
N GLN A 55 -5.24 5.04 2.98
CA GLN A 55 -5.19 6.34 3.67
C GLN A 55 -4.11 7.26 3.10
N GLY A 56 -2.92 6.73 2.80
CA GLY A 56 -1.83 7.46 2.17
C GLY A 56 -2.25 8.03 0.80
N PHE A 57 -2.94 7.23 -0.01
CA PHE A 57 -3.48 7.68 -1.29
C PHE A 57 -4.49 8.84 -1.13
N ARG A 58 -5.45 8.70 -0.21
CA ARG A 58 -6.43 9.78 0.08
C ARG A 58 -5.75 11.06 0.56
N LEU A 59 -4.75 10.92 1.42
CA LEU A 59 -3.95 12.06 1.88
C LEU A 59 -3.24 12.72 0.69
N GLY A 60 -2.57 11.93 -0.15
CA GLY A 60 -1.89 12.40 -1.36
C GLY A 60 -2.79 13.18 -2.31
N ILE A 61 -4.05 12.74 -2.50
CA ILE A 61 -5.03 13.52 -3.28
C ILE A 61 -5.31 14.87 -2.62
N ARG A 62 -5.60 14.88 -1.31
CA ARG A 62 -5.93 16.11 -0.57
C ARG A 62 -4.77 17.10 -0.58
N THR A 63 -3.54 16.62 -0.38
CA THR A 63 -2.35 17.47 -0.35
C THR A 63 -1.90 17.85 -1.76
N GLY A 64 -2.03 16.97 -2.76
CA GLY A 64 -1.70 17.27 -4.14
C GLY A 64 -2.60 18.33 -4.76
N LEU A 65 -3.88 18.37 -4.38
CA LEU A 65 -4.79 19.46 -4.74
C LEU A 65 -4.35 20.81 -4.15
N ALA A 66 -3.90 20.81 -2.89
CA ALA A 66 -3.38 22.01 -2.23
C ALA A 66 -2.04 22.46 -2.86
N LEU A 67 -1.12 21.53 -3.14
CA LEU A 67 0.19 21.83 -3.73
C LEU A 67 0.11 22.34 -5.17
N LYS A 68 -0.96 22.03 -5.92
CA LYS A 68 -1.20 22.58 -7.26
C LYS A 68 -1.45 24.10 -7.23
N GLU A 69 -1.92 24.64 -6.11
CA GLU A 69 -2.10 26.09 -5.97
C GLU A 69 -0.77 26.83 -5.76
N ASP A 70 0.28 26.11 -5.32
CA ASP A 70 1.62 26.63 -5.02
C ASP A 70 2.69 26.28 -6.09
N LEU A 71 2.35 25.48 -7.12
CA LEU A 71 3.23 25.07 -8.23
C LEU A 71 2.88 25.78 -9.54
#